data_AF-A0A7K2MBM7-F1
#
_entry.id   AF-A0A7K2MBM7-F1
#
_cell.length_a   1.000
_cell.length_b   1.000
_cell.length_c   1.000
_cell.angle_alpha   90.00
_cell.angle_beta   90.00
_cell.angle_gamma   90.00
#
_symmetry.space_group_name_H-M   'P 1'
#
loop_
_entity.id
_entity.type
_entity.pdbx_description
1 polymer ?
#
loop_
_entity_poly.entity_id
_entity_poly.type
_entity_poly.pdbx_seq_one_letter_code
_entity_poly.pdbx_strand_id
1 'polypeptide(L)'
;MSGAAAGAATADGTAPGDGTVGLSVVIPAYNEEDRLGPSLDAVTAYLRAHEDRFGPWEVVVADDGSTDGTAALVTARRDPRVRLVAGERNRGKGHALRQGV
;
A
#
# COMPACT_ATOMS: atom_id res chain seq x y z
N MET A 1 10.05 40.07 -10.40
CA MET A 1 9.51 39.34 -11.57
C MET A 1 9.92 37.88 -11.45
N SER A 2 8.90 37.01 -11.30
CA SER A 2 8.89 35.52 -11.43
C SER A 2 9.82 34.73 -10.48
N GLY A 3 9.34 33.87 -9.57
CA GLY A 3 8.38 32.75 -9.77
C GLY A 3 9.22 31.47 -10.06
N ALA A 4 9.06 30.31 -9.42
CA ALA A 4 7.85 29.68 -8.91
C ALA A 4 8.17 28.66 -7.79
N ALA A 5 7.17 28.43 -6.93
CA ALA A 5 7.12 27.36 -5.95
C ALA A 5 7.02 25.99 -6.64
N ALA A 6 7.84 25.04 -6.21
CA ALA A 6 7.66 23.63 -6.54
C ALA A 6 6.43 23.12 -5.77
N GLY A 7 5.35 22.86 -6.52
CA GLY A 7 4.11 22.33 -5.99
C GLY A 7 4.34 20.97 -5.33
N ALA A 8 3.98 20.88 -4.05
CA ALA A 8 3.82 19.61 -3.38
C ALA A 8 2.72 18.83 -4.10
N ALA A 9 3.10 17.68 -4.66
CA ALA A 9 2.16 16.73 -5.21
C ALA A 9 1.24 16.24 -4.08
N THR A 10 0.05 16.80 -4.01
CA THR A 10 -1.06 16.22 -3.26
C THR A 10 -1.44 14.93 -3.97
N ALA A 11 -0.96 13.80 -3.44
CA ALA A 11 -1.51 12.49 -3.75
C ALA A 11 -2.88 12.41 -3.06
N ASP A 12 -3.89 13.04 -3.65
CA ASP A 12 -5.27 12.74 -3.34
C ASP A 12 -5.51 11.28 -3.76
N GLY A 13 -5.48 10.40 -2.76
CA GLY A 13 -5.65 8.97 -2.88
C GLY A 13 -7.08 8.60 -3.27
N THR A 14 -7.47 8.90 -4.50
CA THR A 14 -8.69 8.32 -5.08
C THR A 14 -8.35 6.93 -5.60
N ALA A 15 -8.63 5.91 -4.80
CA ALA A 15 -8.60 4.50 -5.19
C ALA A 15 -9.55 4.26 -6.38
N PRO A 16 -9.26 3.29 -7.27
CA PRO A 16 -10.12 3.00 -8.40
C PRO A 16 -11.38 2.26 -7.94
N GLY A 17 -12.54 2.87 -8.18
CA GLY A 17 -13.86 2.30 -7.96
C GLY A 17 -14.67 3.13 -6.98
N ASP A 18 -15.62 3.87 -7.53
CA ASP A 18 -16.76 4.59 -6.96
C ASP A 18 -17.76 3.68 -6.18
N GLY A 19 -17.26 2.56 -5.64
CA GLY A 19 -17.94 1.68 -4.69
C GLY A 19 -17.24 1.75 -3.34
N THR A 20 -18.01 1.80 -2.27
CA THR A 20 -17.48 1.75 -0.89
C THR A 20 -16.63 0.49 -0.71
N VAL A 21 -15.34 0.66 -0.40
CA VAL A 21 -14.45 -0.45 -0.03
C VAL A 21 -15.01 -1.10 1.23
N GLY A 22 -15.35 -2.39 1.14
CA GLY A 22 -15.90 -3.19 2.25
C GLY A 22 -14.83 -3.74 3.18
N LEU A 23 -13.59 -3.89 2.70
CA LEU A 23 -12.45 -4.38 3.49
C LEU A 23 -11.13 -3.75 3.04
N SER A 24 -10.37 -3.20 3.98
CA SER A 24 -8.98 -2.78 3.77
C SER A 24 -8.05 -3.64 4.62
N VAL A 25 -7.05 -4.25 3.97
CA VAL A 25 -6.02 -5.05 4.65
C VAL A 25 -4.72 -4.26 4.68
N VAL A 26 -4.32 -3.81 5.86
CA VAL A 26 -3.06 -3.06 6.04
C VAL A 26 -1.94 -4.01 6.45
N ILE A 27 -0.84 -3.99 5.69
CA ILE A 27 0.36 -4.80 5.93
C ILE A 27 1.54 -3.86 6.19
N PRO A 28 2.03 -3.75 7.44
CA PRO A 28 3.25 -2.99 7.72
C PRO A 28 4.46 -3.73 7.15
N ALA A 29 5.40 -3.00 6.56
CA ALA A 29 6.62 -3.56 5.99
C ALA A 29 7.85 -2.72 6.39
N TYR A 30 8.96 -3.41 6.65
CA TYR A 30 10.30 -2.81 6.77
C TYR A 30 11.34 -3.90 6.48
N ASN A 31 12.07 -3.75 5.37
CA ASN A 31 13.05 -4.71 4.88
C ASN A 31 12.51 -6.15 4.77
N GLU A 32 11.48 -6.32 3.96
CA GLU A 32 10.69 -7.54 3.77
C GLU A 32 10.80 -8.11 2.34
N GLU A 33 11.81 -7.75 1.55
CA GLU A 33 11.91 -8.10 0.13
C GLU A 33 11.75 -9.61 -0.17
N ASP A 34 12.25 -10.46 0.73
CA ASP A 34 12.18 -11.92 0.60
C ASP A 34 10.83 -12.53 1.01
N ARG A 35 10.05 -11.83 1.86
CA ARG A 35 8.85 -12.40 2.52
C ARG A 35 7.54 -11.77 2.05
N LEU A 36 7.59 -10.51 1.63
CA LEU A 36 6.39 -9.74 1.30
C LEU A 36 5.71 -10.29 0.04
N GLY A 37 6.47 -10.67 -0.98
CA GLY A 37 5.93 -11.21 -2.25
C GLY A 37 4.97 -12.39 -2.05
N PRO A 38 5.43 -13.51 -1.47
CA PRO A 38 4.57 -14.66 -1.19
C PRO A 38 3.36 -14.32 -0.31
N SER A 39 3.54 -13.42 0.65
CA SER A 39 2.45 -12.97 1.54
C SER A 39 1.38 -12.20 0.78
N LEU A 40 1.76 -11.30 -0.11
CA LEU A 40 0.83 -10.56 -0.97
C LEU A 40 0.10 -11.49 -1.94
N ASP A 41 0.79 -12.49 -2.50
CA ASP A 41 0.17 -13.49 -3.37
C ASP A 41 -0.91 -14.27 -2.62
N ALA A 42 -0.59 -14.75 -1.41
CA ALA A 42 -1.54 -15.49 -0.58
C ALA A 42 -2.75 -14.65 -0.15
N VAL A 43 -2.53 -13.42 0.32
CA VAL A 43 -3.61 -12.52 0.74
C VAL A 43 -4.52 -12.16 -0.43
N THR A 44 -3.95 -11.75 -1.57
CA THR A 44 -4.76 -11.35 -2.73
C THR A 44 -5.51 -12.55 -3.32
N ALA A 45 -4.91 -13.75 -3.36
CA ALA A 45 -5.61 -14.95 -3.79
C ALA A 45 -6.80 -15.27 -2.86
N TYR A 46 -6.62 -15.17 -1.55
CA TYR A 46 -7.69 -15.40 -0.58
C TYR A 46 -8.83 -14.39 -0.73
N LEU A 47 -8.52 -13.10 -0.86
CA LEU A 47 -9.53 -12.05 -1.01
C LEU A 47 -10.32 -12.18 -2.32
N ARG A 48 -9.66 -12.55 -3.43
CA ARG A 48 -10.32 -12.85 -4.72
C ARG A 48 -11.27 -14.03 -4.61
N ALA A 49 -10.88 -15.08 -3.90
CA ALA A 49 -11.71 -16.28 -3.73
C ALA A 49 -12.96 -16.06 -2.85
N HIS A 50 -13.02 -14.93 -2.11
CA HIS A 50 -14.09 -14.61 -1.17
C HIS A 50 -14.64 -13.18 -1.40
N GLU A 51 -14.59 -12.70 -2.65
CA GLU A 51 -15.03 -11.34 -3.00
C GLU A 51 -16.53 -11.13 -2.76
N ASP A 52 -17.33 -12.19 -2.85
CA ASP A 52 -18.75 -12.23 -2.49
C ASP A 52 -19.00 -11.98 -0.98
N ARG A 53 -18.07 -12.42 -0.13
CA ARG A 53 -18.15 -12.26 1.32
C ARG A 53 -17.72 -10.88 1.78
N PHE A 54 -16.64 -10.33 1.21
CA PHE A 54 -16.02 -9.09 1.68
C PHE A 54 -16.43 -7.86 0.87
N GLY A 55 -16.99 -8.06 -0.32
CA GLY A 55 -17.21 -6.98 -1.29
C GLY A 55 -15.90 -6.43 -1.85
N PRO A 56 -15.92 -5.20 -2.40
CA PRO A 56 -14.71 -4.54 -2.88
C PRO A 56 -13.66 -4.43 -1.76
N TRP A 57 -12.42 -4.81 -2.05
CA TRP A 57 -11.33 -4.81 -1.09
C TRP A 57 -10.08 -4.12 -1.62
N GLU A 58 -9.22 -3.70 -0.70
CA GLU A 58 -7.87 -3.22 -0.99
C GLU A 58 -6.82 -3.84 -0.04
N VAL A 59 -5.57 -3.84 -0.48
CA VAL A 59 -4.40 -4.15 0.33
C VAL A 59 -3.49 -2.94 0.33
N VAL A 60 -3.18 -2.44 1.53
CA VAL A 60 -2.32 -1.28 1.75
C VAL A 60 -1.03 -1.76 2.38
N VAL A 61 0.08 -1.73 1.64
CA VAL A 61 1.39 -1.95 2.22
C VAL A 61 1.89 -0.64 2.78
N ALA A 62 2.04 -0.57 4.10
CA ALA A 62 2.60 0.58 4.79
C ALA A 62 4.11 0.33 5.03
N ASP A 63 4.94 0.84 4.14
CA ASP A 63 6.38 0.72 4.18
C ASP A 63 7.00 1.78 5.09
N ASP A 64 7.69 1.36 6.15
CA ASP A 64 8.30 2.24 7.14
C ASP A 64 9.73 2.63 6.75
N GLY A 65 9.91 3.08 5.51
CA GLY A 65 11.21 3.50 4.98
C GLY A 65 12.19 2.34 4.84
N SER A 66 11.80 1.29 4.11
CA SER A 66 12.72 0.20 3.77
C SER A 66 13.90 0.69 2.95
N THR A 67 15.04 0.03 3.14
CA THR A 67 16.30 0.32 2.42
C THR A 67 16.65 -0.76 1.39
N ASP A 68 15.81 -1.78 1.27
CA ASP A 68 15.96 -2.91 0.34
C ASP A 68 14.91 -2.85 -0.79
N GLY A 69 14.70 -3.95 -1.51
CA GLY A 69 13.75 -4.07 -2.61
C GLY A 69 12.26 -4.06 -2.22
N THR A 70 11.91 -3.90 -0.94
CA THR A 70 10.51 -4.01 -0.45
C THR A 70 9.54 -3.11 -1.20
N ALA A 71 9.82 -1.81 -1.32
CA ALA A 71 8.94 -0.86 -2.00
C ALA A 71 8.85 -1.13 -3.51
N ALA A 72 9.96 -1.52 -4.14
CA ALA A 72 10.02 -1.88 -5.56
C ALA A 72 9.16 -3.13 -5.85
N LEU A 73 9.18 -4.11 -4.96
CA LEU A 73 8.36 -5.32 -5.07
C LEU A 73 6.86 -4.98 -5.11
N VAL A 74 6.40 -4.03 -4.28
CA VAL A 74 4.99 -3.64 -4.24
C VAL A 74 4.60 -2.84 -5.48
N THR A 75 5.40 -1.84 -5.86
CA THR A 75 5.10 -0.97 -7.01
C THR A 75 5.17 -1.69 -8.37
N ALA A 76 5.92 -2.79 -8.46
CA ALA A 76 5.96 -3.64 -9.66
C ALA A 76 4.67 -4.46 -9.87
N ARG A 77 3.78 -4.57 -8.87
CA ARG A 77 2.54 -5.35 -9.00
C ARG A 77 1.54 -4.62 -9.89
N ARG A 78 0.89 -5.36 -10.78
CA ARG A 78 -0.11 -4.82 -11.72
C ARG A 78 -1.53 -4.75 -11.15
N ASP A 79 -1.74 -5.28 -9.95
CA ASP A 79 -3.05 -5.31 -9.31
C ASP A 79 -3.35 -3.94 -8.68
N PRO A 80 -4.30 -3.16 -9.22
CA PRO A 80 -4.57 -1.80 -8.72
C PRO A 80 -5.15 -1.79 -7.30
N ARG A 81 -5.57 -2.95 -6.77
CA ARG A 81 -6.07 -3.09 -5.39
C ARG A 81 -4.95 -3.22 -4.36
N VAL A 82 -3.69 -3.39 -4.80
CA VAL A 82 -2.51 -3.42 -3.92
C VAL A 82 -1.79 -2.08 -4.08
N ARG A 83 -1.74 -1.28 -3.00
CA ARG A 83 -1.10 0.03 -3.01
C ARG A 83 -0.01 0.15 -1.96
N LEU A 84 0.97 0.99 -2.23
CA LEU A 84 2.07 1.31 -1.33
C LEU A 84 1.83 2.68 -0.69
N VAL A 85 1.99 2.76 0.63
CA VAL A 85 2.19 4.00 1.38
C VAL A 85 3.56 3.92 2.02
N ALA A 86 4.50 4.76 1.57
CA ALA A 86 5.89 4.71 2.03
C ALA A 86 6.26 5.93 2.90
N GLY A 87 6.90 5.67 4.03
CA GLY A 87 7.53 6.68 4.87
C GLY A 87 8.99 6.93 4.49
N GLU A 88 9.51 8.13 4.80
CA GLU A 88 10.89 8.51 4.48
C GLU A 88 11.96 7.81 5.35
N ARG A 89 11.58 7.35 6.55
CA ARG A 89 12.48 6.70 7.50
C ARG A 89 11.69 5.83 8.47
N ASN A 90 12.31 4.75 8.94
CA ASN A 90 11.74 3.86 9.93
C ASN A 90 11.42 4.58 11.25
N ARG A 91 10.15 4.55 11.64
CA ARG A 91 9.62 5.11 12.89
C ARG A 91 8.90 4.06 13.74
N GLY A 92 9.08 2.79 13.40
CA GLY A 92 8.50 1.62 14.04
C GLY A 92 7.11 1.26 13.50
N LYS A 93 6.75 -0.02 13.66
CA LYS A 93 5.48 -0.63 13.20
C LYS A 93 4.20 0.17 13.48
N GLY A 94 4.13 0.85 14.63
CA GLY A 94 2.95 1.63 15.01
C GLY A 94 2.81 2.92 14.20
N HIS A 95 3.89 3.43 13.61
CA HIS A 95 3.86 4.50 12.63
C HIS A 95 3.34 3.97 11.29
N ALA A 96 3.91 2.87 10.80
CA ALA A 96 3.49 2.23 9.56
C ALA A 96 1.98 1.94 9.54
N LEU A 97 1.45 1.30 10.59
CA LEU A 97 0.01 1.02 10.68
C LEU A 97 -0.86 2.28 10.62
N ARG A 98 -0.43 3.38 11.23
CA ARG A 98 -1.16 4.66 11.18
C ARG A 98 -1.13 5.33 9.81
N GLN A 99 -0.14 5.02 8.97
CA GLN A 99 -0.07 5.55 7.61
C GLN A 99 -0.99 4.76 6.65
N GLY A 100 -1.31 3.52 6.98
CA GLY A 100 -2.14 2.66 6.14
C GLY A 100 -3.65 2.78 6.38
N VAL A 101 -4.09 3.49 7.43
CA VAL A 101 -5.50 3.64 7.87
C VAL A 101 -6.00 5.06 7.64
#